data_AF-A0A850GLD8-F1
#
_entry.id   AF-A0A850GLD8-F1
#
_cell.length_a   1.000
_cell.length_b   1.000
_cell.length_c   1.000
_cell.angle_alpha   90.00
_cell.angle_beta   90.00
_cell.angle_gamma   90.00
#
_symmetry.space_group_name_H-M   'P 1'
#
loop_
_entity.id
_entity.type
_entity.pdbx_description
1 polymer ?
#
loop_
_entity_poly.entity_id
_entity_poly.type
_entity_poly.pdbx_seq_one_letter_code
_entity_poly.pdbx_strand_id
1 'polypeptide(L)'
;MPGGAHPPEELLEQVAALKHDLGKYVAWTSANLDDGVWEGPVEDELVSALRADLLQTRKHGERCEAAWEVWRAHRAGLPEALEPELAAVERAVASLERAGRALAEDDRQALAEQRGVIRAAQQDIRLQLRSLHRRLLRER
;
A
#
# COMPACT_ATOMS: atom_id res chain seq x y z
N MET A 1 30.08 10.85 -1.90
CA MET A 1 28.67 11.26 -1.99
C MET A 1 28.16 11.40 -0.57
N PRO A 2 27.85 12.61 -0.07
CA PRO A 2 27.31 12.73 1.27
C PRO A 2 25.89 12.17 1.23
N GLY A 3 25.66 11.05 1.93
CA GLY A 3 24.31 10.59 2.26
C GLY A 3 23.71 11.62 3.20
N GLY A 4 23.02 12.61 2.63
CA GLY A 4 22.37 13.66 3.40
C GLY A 4 21.26 13.03 4.22
N ALA A 5 21.36 13.11 5.53
CA ALA A 5 20.21 12.91 6.39
C ALA A 5 19.13 13.90 5.95
N HIS A 6 17.98 13.40 5.50
CA HIS A 6 16.84 14.26 5.22
C HIS A 6 16.46 15.00 6.51
N PRO A 7 16.27 16.33 6.49
CA PRO A 7 15.79 17.03 7.65
C PRO A 7 14.46 16.42 8.12
N PRO A 8 14.23 16.24 9.44
CA PRO A 8 13.05 15.54 9.97
C PRO A 8 11.71 16.09 9.49
N GLU A 9 11.63 17.39 9.19
CA GLU A 9 10.42 18.03 8.64
C GLU A 9 10.10 17.55 7.22
N GLU A 10 11.12 17.35 6.36
CA GLU A 10 10.93 16.85 5.00
C GLU A 10 10.44 15.39 5.01
N LEU A 11 11.00 14.55 5.88
CA LEU A 11 10.54 13.17 6.03
C LEU A 11 9.10 13.11 6.55
N LEU A 12 8.72 13.98 7.49
CA LEU A 12 7.35 14.07 7.99
C LEU A 12 6.35 14.40 6.86
N GLU A 13 6.69 15.38 6.02
CA GLU A 13 5.86 15.78 4.87
C GLU A 13 5.73 14.65 3.85
N GLN A 14 6.83 13.98 3.52
CA GLN A 14 6.84 12.83 2.61
C GLN A 14 5.99 11.67 3.15
N VAL A 15 6.11 11.35 4.44
CA VAL A 15 5.31 10.30 5.08
C VAL A 15 3.83 10.69 5.13
N ALA A 16 3.51 11.97 5.35
CA ALA A 16 2.14 12.46 5.32
C ALA A 16 1.51 12.31 3.91
N ALA A 17 2.27 12.66 2.86
CA ALA A 17 1.86 12.48 1.47
C ALA A 17 1.67 11.00 1.13
N LEU A 18 2.61 10.12 1.52
CA LEU A 18 2.49 8.68 1.29
C LEU A 18 1.30 8.06 2.03
N LYS A 19 1.01 8.51 3.26
CA LYS A 19 -0.19 8.09 4.00
C LYS A 19 -1.47 8.49 3.26
N HIS A 20 -1.51 9.67 2.65
CA HIS A 20 -2.66 10.14 1.88
C HIS A 20 -2.82 9.38 0.56
N ASP A 21 -1.73 9.17 -0.19
CA ASP A 21 -1.78 8.65 -1.55
C ASP A 21 -1.82 7.12 -1.61
N LEU A 22 -1.11 6.45 -0.70
CA LEU A 22 -1.07 4.99 -0.61
C LEU A 22 -1.92 4.49 0.54
N GLY A 23 -1.62 4.94 1.77
CA GLY A 23 -2.25 4.41 2.98
C GLY A 23 -3.79 4.53 2.98
N LYS A 24 -4.33 5.64 2.48
CA LYS A 24 -5.78 5.86 2.39
C LYS A 24 -6.45 4.92 1.37
N TYR A 25 -5.82 4.73 0.21
CA TYR A 25 -6.48 4.12 -0.95
C TYR A 25 -6.16 2.64 -1.16
N VAL A 26 -5.08 2.13 -0.57
CA VAL A 26 -4.65 0.73 -0.72
C VAL A 26 -5.67 -0.29 -0.19
N ALA A 27 -6.65 0.16 0.60
CA ALA A 27 -7.76 -0.65 1.10
C ALA A 27 -9.01 0.23 1.31
N TRP A 28 -9.34 1.07 0.32
CA TRP A 28 -10.49 1.98 0.40
C TRP A 28 -11.81 1.23 0.25
N THR A 29 -11.89 0.37 -0.75
CA THR A 29 -13.10 -0.38 -1.11
C THR A 29 -13.17 -1.68 -0.32
N SER A 30 -12.08 -2.45 -0.32
CA SER A 30 -12.01 -3.79 0.28
C SER A 30 -12.18 -3.78 1.80
N ALA A 31 -11.88 -2.66 2.47
CA ALA A 31 -12.06 -2.52 3.91
C ALA A 31 -13.53 -2.34 4.34
N ASN A 32 -14.45 -2.07 3.41
CA ASN A 32 -15.88 -1.98 3.70
C ASN A 32 -16.63 -3.29 3.42
N LEU A 33 -15.95 -4.31 2.90
CA LEU A 33 -16.54 -5.62 2.68
C LEU A 33 -16.61 -6.41 3.99
N ASP A 34 -17.61 -7.28 4.10
CA ASP A 34 -17.77 -8.16 5.25
C ASP A 34 -16.61 -9.14 5.39
N ASP A 35 -16.31 -9.57 6.62
CA ASP A 35 -15.22 -10.51 6.86
C ASP A 35 -15.37 -11.84 6.09
N GLY A 36 -16.61 -12.24 5.80
CA GLY A 36 -16.94 -13.45 5.05
C GLY A 36 -16.34 -13.49 3.64
N VAL A 37 -16.20 -12.35 2.95
CA VAL A 37 -15.64 -12.34 1.57
C VAL A 37 -14.14 -12.69 1.55
N TRP A 38 -13.48 -12.60 2.71
CA TRP A 38 -12.07 -12.96 2.87
C TRP A 38 -11.87 -14.45 3.20
N GLU A 39 -12.96 -15.21 3.26
CA GLU A 39 -12.99 -16.64 3.53
C GLU A 39 -13.74 -17.38 2.41
N GLY A 40 -13.48 -18.67 2.22
CA GLY A 40 -14.18 -19.45 1.19
C GLY A 40 -13.79 -19.11 -0.27
N PRO A 41 -14.71 -19.30 -1.24
CA PRO A 41 -14.50 -19.01 -2.65
C PRO A 41 -14.27 -17.51 -2.92
N VAL A 42 -13.47 -17.18 -3.94
CA VAL A 42 -13.21 -15.77 -4.31
C VAL A 42 -14.38 -15.21 -5.11
N GLU A 43 -15.16 -14.35 -4.47
CA GLU A 43 -16.31 -13.69 -5.07
C GLU A 43 -15.92 -12.48 -5.94
N ASP A 44 -16.79 -12.14 -6.90
CA ASP A 44 -16.58 -11.01 -7.82
C ASP A 44 -16.51 -9.66 -7.11
N GLU A 45 -17.21 -9.52 -5.98
CA GLU A 45 -17.17 -8.32 -5.16
C GLU A 45 -15.76 -8.07 -4.59
N LEU A 46 -15.13 -9.11 -4.02
CA LEU A 46 -13.76 -9.02 -3.53
C LEU A 46 -12.79 -8.67 -4.66
N VAL A 47 -12.89 -9.33 -5.82
CA VAL A 47 -12.00 -9.05 -6.96
C VAL A 47 -12.16 -7.63 -7.47
N SER A 48 -13.40 -7.14 -7.58
CA SER A 48 -13.69 -5.77 -8.01
C SER A 48 -13.11 -4.75 -7.04
N ALA A 49 -13.29 -4.97 -5.73
CA ALA A 49 -12.72 -4.11 -4.69
C ALA A 49 -11.19 -4.13 -4.69
N LEU A 50 -10.57 -5.31 -4.79
CA LEU A 50 -9.11 -5.43 -4.84
C LEU A 50 -8.51 -4.82 -6.11
N ARG A 51 -9.19 -4.89 -7.26
CA ARG A 51 -8.75 -4.19 -8.48
C ARG A 51 -8.79 -2.68 -8.29
N ALA A 52 -9.87 -2.15 -7.73
CA ALA A 52 -9.98 -0.73 -7.45
C ALA A 52 -8.88 -0.26 -6.48
N ASP A 53 -8.65 -1.03 -5.42
CA ASP A 53 -7.71 -0.63 -4.37
C ASP A 53 -6.23 -0.85 -4.75
N LEU A 54 -5.90 -1.89 -5.52
CA LEU A 54 -4.51 -2.27 -5.81
C LEU A 54 -4.04 -1.92 -7.22
N LEU A 55 -4.91 -2.01 -8.23
CA LEU A 55 -4.55 -1.66 -9.62
C LEU A 55 -4.91 -0.22 -9.97
N GLN A 56 -5.79 0.40 -9.18
CA GLN A 56 -6.28 1.77 -9.40
C GLN A 56 -6.23 2.61 -8.12
N THR A 57 -5.22 2.35 -7.27
CA THR A 57 -5.01 2.98 -5.97
C THR A 57 -5.07 4.50 -6.04
N ARG A 58 -4.42 5.10 -7.05
CA ARG A 58 -4.47 6.55 -7.27
C ARG A 58 -4.95 6.83 -8.69
N LYS A 59 -5.91 7.75 -8.83
CA LYS A 59 -6.48 8.16 -10.12
C LYS A 59 -6.21 9.64 -10.36
N HIS A 60 -5.64 9.96 -11.51
CA HIS A 60 -5.38 11.32 -11.99
C HIS A 60 -5.89 11.45 -13.41
N GLY A 61 -7.11 11.98 -13.57
CA GLY A 61 -7.80 12.01 -14.85
C GLY A 61 -8.02 10.58 -15.39
N GLU A 62 -7.54 10.31 -16.59
CA GLU A 62 -7.62 8.97 -17.22
C GLU A 62 -6.52 8.01 -16.75
N ARG A 63 -5.49 8.51 -16.04
CA ARG A 63 -4.40 7.68 -15.55
C ARG A 63 -4.77 7.03 -14.22
N CYS A 64 -4.64 5.72 -14.15
CA CYS A 64 -4.65 4.95 -12.92
C CYS A 64 -3.23 4.53 -12.56
N GLU A 65 -2.90 4.58 -11.27
CA GLU A 65 -1.66 4.06 -10.72
C GLU A 65 -1.97 2.97 -9.71
N ALA A 66 -1.27 1.85 -9.85
CA ALA A 66 -1.31 0.75 -8.90
C ALA A 66 -0.57 1.10 -7.60
N ALA A 67 -0.83 0.35 -6.53
CA ALA A 67 -0.27 0.61 -5.20
C ALA A 67 1.27 0.65 -5.22
N TRP A 68 1.89 -0.24 -5.98
CA TRP A 68 3.34 -0.32 -6.13
C TRP A 68 3.92 0.81 -7.01
N GLU A 69 3.15 1.35 -7.95
CA GLU A 69 3.56 2.52 -8.73
C GLU A 69 3.53 3.77 -7.87
N VAL A 70 2.49 3.93 -7.04
CA VAL A 70 2.41 5.00 -6.05
C VAL A 70 3.59 4.93 -5.09
N TRP A 71 3.90 3.74 -4.54
CA TRP A 71 5.08 3.56 -3.70
C TRP A 71 6.37 3.94 -4.43
N ARG A 72 6.60 3.45 -5.66
CA ARG A 72 7.80 3.78 -6.44
C ARG A 72 7.95 5.28 -6.69
N ALA A 73 6.86 5.99 -6.96
CA ALA A 73 6.88 7.43 -7.17
C ALA A 73 7.33 8.19 -5.90
N HIS A 74 6.86 7.76 -4.73
CA HIS A 74 7.26 8.34 -3.44
C HIS A 74 8.66 7.90 -3.00
N ARG A 75 9.07 6.65 -3.29
CA ARG A 75 10.35 6.07 -2.87
C ARG A 75 11.56 6.88 -3.36
N ALA A 76 11.44 7.55 -4.50
CA ALA A 76 12.50 8.41 -5.04
C ALA A 76 12.80 9.65 -4.16
N GLY A 77 11.84 10.10 -3.35
CA GLY A 77 12.03 11.19 -2.39
C GLY A 77 12.49 10.74 -1.00
N LEU A 78 12.34 9.45 -0.68
CA LEU A 78 12.68 8.89 0.63
C LEU A 78 14.19 8.67 0.79
N PRO A 79 14.71 8.69 2.04
CA PRO A 79 16.10 8.33 2.33
C PRO A 79 16.47 6.95 1.79
N GLU A 80 17.74 6.78 1.42
CA GLU A 80 18.23 5.48 0.93
C GLU A 80 18.16 4.39 2.02
N ALA A 81 18.54 4.74 3.26
CA ALA A 81 18.31 3.91 4.42
C ALA A 81 16.91 4.16 4.97
N LEU A 82 15.99 3.23 4.72
CA LEU A 82 14.61 3.33 5.18
C LEU A 82 14.51 3.13 6.70
N GLU A 83 13.64 3.94 7.32
CA GLU A 83 13.13 3.66 8.67
C GLU A 83 12.48 2.27 8.72
N PRO A 84 12.51 1.56 9.87
CA PRO A 84 11.94 0.22 9.99
C PRO A 84 10.47 0.11 9.49
N GLU A 85 9.66 1.14 9.77
CA GLU A 85 8.28 1.22 9.31
C GLU A 85 8.20 1.35 7.77
N LEU A 86 9.05 2.14 7.12
CA LEU A 86 9.09 2.27 5.66
C LEU A 86 9.59 1.00 4.99
N ALA A 87 10.59 0.32 5.58
CA ALA A 87 11.04 -0.97 5.09
C ALA A 87 9.94 -2.04 5.19
N ALA A 88 9.09 -1.97 6.23
CA ALA A 88 7.91 -2.83 6.33
C ALA A 88 6.84 -2.51 5.27
N VAL A 89 6.60 -1.22 4.99
CA VAL A 89 5.73 -0.78 3.88
C VAL A 89 6.24 -1.31 2.55
N GLU A 90 7.55 -1.21 2.27
CA GLU A 90 8.15 -1.72 1.04
C GLU A 90 7.90 -3.22 0.83
N ARG A 91 8.09 -4.04 1.88
CA ARG A 91 7.82 -5.49 1.84
C ARG A 91 6.34 -5.80 1.63
N ALA A 92 5.46 -5.04 2.26
CA ALA A 92 4.01 -5.20 2.10
C ALA A 92 3.59 -4.85 0.65
N VAL A 93 4.09 -3.74 0.10
CA VAL A 93 3.86 -3.33 -1.29
C VAL A 93 4.37 -4.40 -2.26
N ALA A 94 5.56 -4.96 -2.06
CA ALA A 94 6.09 -6.04 -2.90
C ALA A 94 5.20 -7.31 -2.87
N SER A 95 4.54 -7.57 -1.74
CA SER A 95 3.56 -8.66 -1.65
C SER A 95 2.29 -8.35 -2.45
N LEU A 96 1.81 -7.10 -2.41
CA LEU A 96 0.68 -6.64 -3.24
C LEU A 96 1.01 -6.67 -4.74
N GLU A 97 2.22 -6.30 -5.14
CA GLU A 97 2.67 -6.33 -6.53
C GLU A 97 2.70 -7.76 -7.09
N ARG A 98 3.20 -8.72 -6.31
CA ARG A 98 3.15 -10.15 -6.69
C ARG A 98 1.71 -10.64 -6.88
N ALA A 99 0.79 -10.19 -6.02
CA ALA A 99 -0.63 -10.51 -6.13
C ALA A 99 -1.36 -9.77 -7.25
N GLY A 100 -0.83 -8.62 -7.67
CA GLY A 100 -1.36 -7.78 -8.74
C GLY A 100 -1.52 -8.53 -10.06
N ARG A 101 -0.63 -9.49 -10.35
CA ARG A 101 -0.73 -10.33 -11.55
C ARG A 101 -1.99 -11.19 -11.55
N ALA A 102 -2.29 -11.88 -10.45
CA ALA A 102 -3.49 -12.70 -10.32
C ALA A 102 -4.77 -11.85 -10.47
N LEU A 103 -4.77 -10.62 -9.94
CA LEU A 103 -5.88 -9.68 -10.15
C LEU A 103 -6.04 -9.25 -11.62
N ALA A 104 -4.94 -9.00 -12.31
CA ALA A 104 -4.95 -8.59 -13.72
C ALA A 104 -5.42 -9.70 -14.66
N GLU A 105 -5.05 -10.96 -14.36
CA GLU A 105 -5.38 -12.14 -15.16
C GLU A 105 -6.71 -12.80 -14.76
N ASP A 106 -7.40 -12.28 -13.73
CA ASP A 106 -8.61 -12.87 -13.12
C ASP A 106 -8.39 -14.30 -12.57
N ASP A 107 -7.18 -14.62 -12.12
CA ASP A 107 -6.84 -15.93 -11.57
C ASP A 107 -7.39 -16.09 -10.15
N ARG A 108 -8.63 -16.59 -10.07
CA ARG A 108 -9.35 -16.78 -8.80
C ARG A 108 -8.68 -17.78 -7.86
N GLN A 109 -7.97 -18.77 -8.40
CA GLN A 109 -7.29 -19.75 -7.57
C GLN A 109 -6.07 -19.09 -6.90
N ALA A 110 -5.23 -18.40 -7.67
CA ALA A 110 -4.11 -17.66 -7.11
C ALA A 110 -4.56 -16.57 -6.12
N LEU A 111 -5.69 -15.89 -6.40
CA LEU A 111 -6.28 -14.92 -5.47
C LEU A 111 -6.75 -15.59 -4.17
N ALA A 112 -7.34 -16.78 -4.25
CA ALA A 112 -7.77 -17.51 -3.05
C ALA A 112 -6.59 -17.83 -2.14
N GLU A 113 -5.47 -18.24 -2.73
CA GLU A 113 -4.22 -18.58 -2.02
C GLU A 113 -3.55 -17.32 -1.43
N GLN A 114 -3.71 -16.17 -2.06
CA GLN A 114 -3.02 -14.93 -1.68
C GLN A 114 -3.86 -13.94 -0.87
N ARG A 115 -5.19 -14.12 -0.76
CA ARG A 115 -6.10 -13.16 -0.09
C ARG A 115 -5.66 -12.79 1.32
N GLY A 116 -5.16 -13.75 2.10
CA GLY A 116 -4.66 -13.50 3.46
C GLY A 116 -3.43 -12.61 3.46
N VAL A 117 -2.52 -12.83 2.50
CA VAL A 117 -1.32 -12.00 2.31
C VAL A 117 -1.72 -10.59 1.85
N ILE A 118 -2.68 -10.47 0.93
CA ILE A 118 -3.19 -9.18 0.47
C ILE A 118 -3.77 -8.39 1.63
N ARG A 119 -4.69 -9.00 2.41
CA ARG A 119 -5.34 -8.38 3.55
C ARG A 119 -4.33 -7.93 4.61
N ALA A 120 -3.37 -8.79 4.94
CA ALA A 120 -2.31 -8.47 5.88
C ALA A 120 -1.45 -7.30 5.39
N ALA A 121 -1.01 -7.32 4.12
CA ALA A 121 -0.21 -6.25 3.54
C ALA A 121 -0.95 -4.91 3.52
N GLN A 122 -2.24 -4.89 3.18
CA GLN A 122 -3.10 -3.70 3.26
C GLN A 122 -3.14 -3.10 4.68
N GLN A 123 -3.31 -3.96 5.69
CA GLN A 123 -3.34 -3.55 7.10
C GLN A 123 -1.97 -3.04 7.57
N ASP A 124 -0.90 -3.74 7.21
CA ASP A 124 0.47 -3.37 7.56
C ASP A 124 0.84 -2.00 7.00
N ILE A 125 0.59 -1.74 5.71
CA ILE A 125 0.87 -0.42 5.11
C ILE A 125 0.21 0.70 5.90
N ARG A 126 -1.10 0.54 6.20
CA ARG A 126 -1.87 1.53 6.96
C ARG A 126 -1.32 1.73 8.38
N LEU A 127 -1.00 0.63 9.06
CA LEU A 127 -0.48 0.65 10.42
C LEU A 127 0.89 1.32 10.49
N GLN A 128 1.83 0.91 9.63
CA GLN A 128 3.20 1.38 9.63
C GLN A 128 3.29 2.86 9.26
N LEU A 129 2.59 3.31 8.21
CA LEU A 129 2.54 4.73 7.84
C LEU A 129 1.94 5.60 8.95
N ARG A 130 0.89 5.11 9.63
CA ARG A 130 0.30 5.81 10.78
C ARG A 130 1.26 5.86 11.96
N SER A 131 1.96 4.76 12.24
CA SER A 131 2.92 4.67 13.34
C SER A 131 4.08 5.64 13.14
N LEU A 132 4.70 5.59 11.97
CA LEU A 132 5.82 6.47 11.60
C LEU A 132 5.42 7.94 11.65
N HIS A 133 4.29 8.30 11.04
CA HIS A 133 3.79 9.68 11.06
C HIS A 133 3.57 10.19 12.49
N ARG A 134 3.03 9.36 13.39
CA ARG A 134 2.85 9.72 14.81
C ARG A 134 4.19 9.83 15.55
N ARG A 135 5.17 9.00 15.22
CA ARG A 135 6.51 9.05 15.80
C ARG A 135 7.22 10.34 15.41
N LEU A 136 7.28 10.64 14.11
CA LEU A 136 7.90 11.87 13.58
C LEU A 136 7.24 13.15 14.13
N LEU A 137 5.91 13.17 14.30
CA LEU A 137 5.22 14.30 14.93
C LEU A 137 5.63 14.56 16.39
N ARG A 138 6.10 13.54 17.12
CA ARG A 138 6.57 13.68 18.52
C ARG A 138 8.05 14.05 18.61
N GLU A 139 8.80 13.81 17.54
CA GLU A 139 10.24 14.10 17.44
C GLU A 139 10.49 15.50 16.86
N ARG A 140 9.45 16.15 16.31
CA ARG A 140 9.43 17.56 15.91
C ARG A 140 9.37 18.48 17.13
#